data_AF-A0A9D2GS28-F1
#
_entry.id   AF-A0A9D2GS28-F1
#
_cell.length_a   1.000
_cell.length_b   1.000
_cell.length_c   1.000
_cell.angle_alpha   90.00
_cell.angle_beta   90.00
_cell.angle_gamma   90.00
#
_symmetry.space_group_name_H-M   'P 1'
#
loop_
_entity.id
_entity.type
_entity.pdbx_description
1 polymer ?
#
loop_
_entity_poly.entity_id
_entity_poly.type
_entity_poly.pdbx_seq_one_letter_code
_entity_poly.pdbx_strand_id
1 'polypeptide(L)'
;MNQHLKHLIGLSAGIFACAAIISSCSKTETIEPPITGGEDTTTVTTPEEPSVILTEGPVSQTSISFTIIPENAEECAYLITEKEDGAEVPDAETIFKDGELLEEIKSQLIEKDGMEAGTEYVVTAAVRNQDLTAVSEQLILKTDSIAQGTTMEVTISDVSATTSTITFTVTCANAGKAAYDVVEKGVEEHTPADVMYKGKEIPTQEPQTITVEGKKDNTTYVIYAVVEATDSYKRVMDTYEITTEKLPEPEETDVEKFTDGTIKMYGAGGRNYTITTLNEDYEIYLDFYCDEANAYMPYIASHEYTYEKAGSTSDWAIGTMSYVKEISSGNRLSFEKGSFTSSISDGEYTIEGMFVTTDNIEFKFNITGQLDFIISPYYPSAESSKTDNGMNITINMDSFILSLMMQSDKIGGTHTVGQDIASESEFSLYYKSGSFGLQSGTVTFEDKGDDYYVFSADLILEGGYPVKINSDSYMHITAPEVIEDDVIIFTSAEAYGLPDNTGYGVLYTLDLDSDEWDVSIEFCEYGEYDELPTGKILFASWLMGGEGGGAGEITGYRITNKSTNETIEDLDEGEMVISLNDSTYEVAIDIVRTNGESFMGKYTGPIVCEDASEYGY
;
A
#
# COMPACT_ATOMS: atom_id res chain seq x y z
N MET A 1 -49.91 -30.98 17.67
CA MET A 1 -51.16 -30.73 18.42
C MET A 1 -51.84 -29.54 17.74
N ASN A 2 -52.64 -29.78 16.71
CA ASN A 2 -54.10 -29.84 16.74
C ASN A 2 -54.81 -28.52 17.14
N GLN A 3 -55.45 -27.93 16.13
CA GLN A 3 -56.78 -27.29 16.08
C GLN A 3 -57.22 -26.27 17.15
N HIS A 4 -57.70 -25.10 16.69
CA HIS A 4 -59.10 -24.62 16.74
C HIS A 4 -59.16 -23.18 16.16
N LEU A 5 -59.91 -22.82 15.10
CA LEU A 5 -61.37 -22.80 14.83
C LEU A 5 -62.12 -21.60 15.45
N LYS A 6 -62.68 -20.70 14.59
CA LYS A 6 -64.07 -20.14 14.55
C LYS A 6 -64.11 -18.83 13.73
N HIS A 7 -64.80 -18.69 12.59
CA HIS A 7 -66.25 -18.52 12.29
C HIS A 7 -66.92 -17.20 12.76
N LEU A 8 -67.33 -16.34 11.80
CA LEU A 8 -68.62 -15.57 11.74
C LEU A 8 -68.72 -14.83 10.37
N ILE A 9 -69.50 -15.29 9.38
CA ILE A 9 -70.90 -14.96 8.98
C ILE A 9 -71.15 -13.54 8.44
N GLY A 10 -71.63 -13.47 7.19
CA GLY A 10 -72.41 -12.38 6.60
C GLY A 10 -72.81 -12.68 5.15
N LEU A 11 -74.05 -13.13 4.93
CA LEU A 11 -74.61 -13.64 3.67
C LEU A 11 -75.89 -12.85 3.30
N SER A 12 -76.06 -12.46 2.04
CA SER A 12 -77.33 -12.43 1.24
C SER A 12 -77.22 -11.47 0.04
N ALA A 13 -77.86 -11.60 -1.12
CA ALA A 13 -78.54 -12.68 -1.88
C ALA A 13 -79.18 -12.05 -3.14
N GLY A 14 -79.39 -12.82 -4.23
CA GLY A 14 -80.33 -12.53 -5.33
C GLY A 14 -79.85 -13.04 -6.71
N ILE A 15 -80.11 -14.29 -7.16
CA ILE A 15 -81.30 -14.82 -7.90
C ILE A 15 -81.38 -14.29 -9.36
N PHE A 16 -81.65 -15.00 -10.47
CA PHE A 16 -81.71 -16.40 -10.97
C PHE A 16 -82.27 -16.30 -12.43
N ALA A 17 -82.03 -17.31 -13.30
CA ALA A 17 -82.73 -17.72 -14.56
C ALA A 17 -81.88 -17.61 -15.85
N CYS A 18 -81.40 -18.71 -16.44
CA CYS A 18 -82.07 -19.74 -17.29
C CYS A 18 -82.28 -19.34 -18.76
N ALA A 19 -81.56 -19.96 -19.70
CA ALA A 19 -82.08 -21.00 -20.62
C ALA A 19 -81.15 -21.23 -21.83
N ALA A 20 -80.76 -22.49 -22.04
CA ALA A 20 -80.16 -23.01 -23.27
C ALA A 20 -81.27 -23.56 -24.19
N ILE A 21 -81.09 -23.44 -25.51
CA ILE A 21 -81.89 -24.14 -26.53
C ILE A 21 -80.94 -24.99 -27.38
N ILE A 22 -81.27 -26.28 -27.52
CA ILE A 22 -80.63 -27.29 -28.36
C ILE A 22 -81.50 -27.51 -29.61
N SER A 23 -80.88 -27.74 -30.77
CA SER A 23 -81.46 -28.48 -31.92
C SER A 23 -80.29 -29.15 -32.67
N SER A 24 -80.01 -30.46 -32.55
CA SER A 24 -80.69 -31.66 -33.09
C SER A 24 -80.54 -31.88 -34.61
N CYS A 25 -79.73 -32.89 -34.99
CA CYS A 25 -80.08 -34.08 -35.82
C CYS A 25 -78.80 -34.88 -36.17
N SER A 26 -78.54 -36.04 -35.54
CA SER A 26 -78.77 -37.43 -36.02
C SER A 26 -77.84 -37.87 -37.18
N LYS A 27 -77.19 -39.04 -37.23
CA LYS A 27 -77.44 -40.36 -36.62
C LYS A 27 -76.20 -41.27 -36.83
N THR A 28 -76.16 -42.29 -35.98
CA THR A 28 -75.20 -43.38 -35.72
C THR A 28 -74.94 -44.37 -36.88
N GLU A 29 -73.74 -44.97 -36.95
CA GLU A 29 -73.54 -46.43 -36.85
C GLU A 29 -72.05 -46.85 -36.75
N THR A 30 -71.83 -47.93 -36.01
CA THR A 30 -70.57 -48.55 -35.55
C THR A 30 -70.14 -49.70 -36.47
N ILE A 31 -68.85 -50.05 -36.56
CA ILE A 31 -68.23 -51.40 -36.48
C ILE A 31 -66.78 -51.41 -37.05
N GLU A 32 -65.93 -52.19 -36.39
CA GLU A 32 -64.47 -52.45 -36.46
C GLU A 32 -63.82 -52.87 -37.81
N PRO A 33 -62.46 -52.86 -37.93
CA PRO A 33 -61.68 -52.98 -39.19
C PRO A 33 -61.37 -54.46 -39.57
N PRO A 34 -60.96 -54.79 -40.82
CA PRO A 34 -59.51 -54.81 -41.16
C PRO A 34 -59.10 -54.56 -42.64
N ILE A 35 -57.91 -53.97 -42.80
CA ILE A 35 -56.82 -54.20 -43.78
C ILE A 35 -57.18 -54.49 -45.26
N THR A 36 -56.80 -53.62 -46.20
CA THR A 36 -55.75 -53.85 -47.23
C THR A 36 -55.62 -52.68 -48.22
N GLY A 37 -54.37 -52.25 -48.50
CA GLY A 37 -53.90 -51.90 -49.85
C GLY A 37 -54.18 -50.49 -50.40
N GLY A 38 -53.20 -49.60 -50.20
CA GLY A 38 -52.67 -48.60 -51.14
C GLY A 38 -53.60 -47.83 -52.08
N GLU A 39 -53.69 -46.52 -51.88
CA GLU A 39 -53.12 -45.54 -52.82
C GLU A 39 -53.04 -44.15 -52.17
N ASP A 40 -51.92 -43.49 -52.44
CA ASP A 40 -51.56 -42.15 -52.02
C ASP A 40 -52.63 -41.14 -52.49
N THR A 41 -53.35 -40.55 -51.53
CA THR A 41 -54.19 -39.37 -51.75
C THR A 41 -53.88 -38.37 -50.65
N THR A 42 -52.80 -37.61 -50.84
CA THR A 42 -52.66 -36.28 -50.24
C THR A 42 -53.91 -35.47 -50.59
N THR A 43 -54.83 -35.38 -49.62
CA THR A 43 -55.85 -34.34 -49.62
C THR A 43 -55.09 -33.03 -49.43
N VAL A 44 -54.94 -32.26 -50.51
CA VAL A 44 -54.57 -30.85 -50.42
C VAL A 44 -55.77 -30.15 -49.80
N THR A 45 -55.79 -30.07 -48.46
CA THR A 45 -56.66 -29.13 -47.76
C THR A 45 -56.11 -27.74 -48.05
N THR A 46 -56.82 -26.97 -48.88
CA THR A 46 -56.58 -25.53 -49.01
C THR A 46 -56.58 -24.90 -47.62
N PRO A 47 -55.54 -24.16 -47.22
CA PRO A 47 -55.50 -23.49 -45.92
C PRO A 47 -56.69 -22.56 -45.77
N GLU A 48 -57.36 -22.58 -44.62
CA GLU A 48 -58.40 -21.61 -44.31
C GLU A 48 -57.76 -20.24 -44.04
N GLU A 49 -58.37 -19.15 -44.53
CA GLU A 49 -57.85 -17.80 -44.30
C GLU A 49 -57.81 -17.50 -42.79
N PRO A 50 -56.63 -17.15 -42.22
CA PRO A 50 -56.53 -16.82 -40.81
C PRO A 50 -57.20 -15.48 -40.53
N SER A 51 -57.77 -15.32 -39.34
CA SER A 51 -58.30 -14.04 -38.87
C SER A 51 -58.02 -13.82 -37.38
N VAL A 52 -58.05 -12.56 -36.95
CA VAL A 52 -57.83 -12.20 -35.55
C VAL A 52 -58.68 -11.00 -35.15
N ILE A 53 -59.31 -11.11 -33.97
CA ILE A 53 -60.14 -10.06 -33.39
C ILE A 53 -59.52 -9.62 -32.06
N LEU A 54 -59.47 -8.31 -31.85
CA LEU A 54 -59.11 -7.69 -30.58
C LEU A 54 -60.37 -7.18 -29.89
N THR A 55 -60.50 -7.41 -28.59
CA THR A 55 -61.58 -6.87 -27.76
C THR A 55 -61.00 -6.09 -26.60
N GLU A 56 -61.54 -4.91 -26.31
CA GLU A 56 -61.13 -4.09 -25.16
C GLU A 56 -61.27 -4.85 -23.83
N GLY A 57 -60.32 -4.63 -22.93
CA GLY A 57 -60.35 -5.07 -21.54
C GLY A 57 -60.30 -3.89 -20.57
N PRO A 58 -60.34 -4.14 -19.24
CA PRO A 58 -60.17 -3.09 -18.25
C PRO A 58 -58.83 -2.35 -18.39
N VAL A 59 -58.85 -1.07 -18.03
CA VAL A 59 -57.67 -0.20 -17.96
C VAL A 59 -57.55 0.37 -16.55
N SER A 60 -56.35 0.74 -16.17
CA SER A 60 -56.05 1.53 -14.97
C SER A 60 -55.22 2.76 -15.34
N GLN A 61 -54.67 3.47 -14.36
CA GLN A 61 -53.74 4.56 -14.61
C GLN A 61 -52.41 4.08 -15.21
N THR A 62 -52.01 2.84 -14.95
CA THR A 62 -50.68 2.32 -15.34
C THR A 62 -50.73 0.96 -16.03
N SER A 63 -51.93 0.50 -16.41
CA SER A 63 -52.10 -0.78 -17.10
C SER A 63 -53.24 -0.75 -18.11
N ILE A 64 -53.09 -1.56 -19.15
CA ILE A 64 -54.12 -1.85 -20.14
C ILE A 64 -54.31 -3.36 -20.25
N SER A 65 -55.51 -3.78 -20.63
CA SER A 65 -55.77 -5.18 -20.97
C SER A 65 -56.67 -5.30 -22.19
N PHE A 66 -56.56 -6.42 -22.90
CA PHE A 66 -57.35 -6.72 -24.09
C PHE A 66 -57.40 -8.22 -24.34
N THR A 67 -58.46 -8.69 -24.99
CA THR A 67 -58.59 -10.10 -25.41
C THR A 67 -58.22 -10.25 -26.87
N ILE A 68 -57.38 -11.24 -27.19
CA ILE A 68 -57.02 -11.63 -28.56
C ILE A 68 -57.77 -12.92 -28.90
N ILE A 69 -58.41 -12.96 -30.07
CA ILE A 69 -59.19 -14.11 -30.55
C ILE A 69 -58.68 -14.49 -31.96
N PRO A 70 -57.71 -15.42 -32.06
CA PRO A 70 -57.25 -15.94 -33.35
C PRO A 70 -58.18 -17.05 -33.86
N GLU A 71 -58.48 -17.05 -35.17
CA GLU A 71 -59.19 -18.12 -35.88
C GLU A 71 -58.36 -18.60 -37.07
N ASN A 72 -58.36 -19.91 -37.31
CA ASN A 72 -57.64 -20.53 -38.43
C ASN A 72 -56.17 -20.14 -38.53
N ALA A 73 -55.49 -19.94 -37.38
CA ALA A 73 -54.11 -19.48 -37.29
C ALA A 73 -53.19 -20.53 -36.65
N GLU A 74 -51.95 -20.57 -37.09
CA GLU A 74 -50.84 -21.36 -36.51
C GLU A 74 -49.90 -20.48 -35.67
N GLU A 75 -49.82 -19.19 -35.97
CA GLU A 75 -49.06 -18.19 -35.20
C GLU A 75 -49.91 -16.93 -34.97
N CYS A 76 -49.72 -16.29 -33.82
CA CYS A 76 -50.34 -15.00 -33.50
C CYS A 76 -49.34 -14.14 -32.72
N ALA A 77 -49.23 -12.85 -33.07
CA ALA A 77 -48.46 -11.86 -32.33
C ALA A 77 -49.28 -10.59 -32.15
N TYR A 78 -48.94 -9.79 -31.13
CA TYR A 78 -49.51 -8.46 -30.92
C TYR A 78 -48.43 -7.42 -30.67
N LEU A 79 -48.69 -6.18 -31.05
CA LEU A 79 -47.81 -5.05 -30.85
C LEU A 79 -48.59 -3.91 -30.17
N ILE A 80 -47.99 -3.31 -29.14
CA ILE A 80 -48.52 -2.17 -28.40
C ILE A 80 -47.59 -0.98 -28.66
N THR A 81 -48.14 0.13 -29.12
CA THR A 81 -47.40 1.39 -29.35
C THR A 81 -48.16 2.57 -28.78
N GLU A 82 -47.48 3.64 -28.41
CA GLU A 82 -48.15 4.91 -28.11
C GLU A 82 -48.82 5.44 -29.39
N LYS A 83 -50.00 6.04 -29.25
CA LYS A 83 -50.74 6.55 -30.40
C LYS A 83 -50.11 7.84 -30.91
N GLU A 84 -49.58 7.79 -32.13
CA GLU A 84 -49.12 8.95 -32.88
C GLU A 84 -50.12 9.33 -34.00
N ASP A 85 -50.45 10.62 -34.11
CA ASP A 85 -51.37 11.12 -35.13
C ASP A 85 -50.80 10.91 -36.55
N GLY A 86 -51.50 10.11 -37.35
CA GLY A 86 -51.12 9.84 -38.75
C GLY A 86 -50.15 8.65 -38.94
N ALA A 87 -49.86 7.88 -37.89
CA ALA A 87 -49.12 6.62 -38.00
C ALA A 87 -49.89 5.61 -38.88
N GLU A 88 -49.17 4.95 -39.80
CA GLU A 88 -49.73 3.84 -40.59
C GLU A 88 -49.91 2.60 -39.72
N VAL A 89 -50.92 1.77 -40.02
CA VAL A 89 -51.13 0.49 -39.35
C VAL A 89 -49.93 -0.43 -39.67
N PRO A 90 -49.22 -0.98 -38.67
CA PRO A 90 -48.15 -1.94 -38.91
C PRO A 90 -48.63 -3.14 -39.73
N ASP A 91 -47.82 -3.60 -40.68
CA ASP A 91 -48.11 -4.82 -41.42
C ASP A 91 -47.83 -6.09 -40.59
N ALA A 92 -48.27 -7.24 -41.09
CA ALA A 92 -48.11 -8.51 -40.37
C ALA A 92 -46.63 -8.84 -40.08
N GLU A 93 -45.72 -8.54 -41.01
CA GLU A 93 -44.29 -8.81 -40.85
C GLU A 93 -43.67 -7.98 -39.71
N THR A 94 -44.06 -6.70 -39.62
CA THR A 94 -43.66 -5.80 -38.53
C THR A 94 -44.18 -6.28 -37.19
N ILE A 95 -45.46 -6.69 -37.11
CA ILE A 95 -46.06 -7.17 -35.86
C ILE A 95 -45.39 -8.47 -35.38
N PHE A 96 -45.09 -9.41 -36.28
CA PHE A 96 -44.39 -10.64 -35.89
C PHE A 96 -42.93 -10.42 -35.49
N LYS A 97 -42.31 -9.34 -35.96
CA LYS A 97 -40.90 -9.03 -35.67
C LYS A 97 -40.73 -8.23 -34.38
N ASP A 98 -41.53 -7.19 -34.20
CA ASP A 98 -41.39 -6.20 -33.13
C ASP A 98 -42.41 -6.41 -32.00
N GLY A 99 -43.45 -7.22 -32.24
CA GLY A 99 -44.47 -7.57 -31.27
C GLY A 99 -44.15 -8.79 -30.41
N GLU A 100 -45.09 -9.13 -29.54
CA GLU A 100 -45.03 -10.25 -28.61
C GLU A 100 -45.84 -11.44 -29.15
N LEU A 101 -45.21 -12.62 -29.26
CA LEU A 101 -45.83 -13.84 -29.75
C LEU A 101 -46.72 -14.49 -28.67
N LEU A 102 -47.90 -14.96 -29.09
CA LEU A 102 -48.76 -15.76 -28.21
C LEU A 102 -48.19 -17.17 -28.08
N GLU A 103 -48.00 -17.63 -26.85
CA GLU A 103 -47.59 -19.02 -26.59
C GLU A 103 -48.69 -20.04 -26.94
N GLU A 104 -49.95 -19.65 -26.76
CA GLU A 104 -51.11 -20.49 -27.07
C GLU A 104 -52.06 -19.80 -28.07
N ILE A 105 -52.30 -20.43 -29.22
CA ILE A 105 -53.16 -19.87 -30.27
C ILE A 105 -54.64 -20.17 -29.97
N LYS A 106 -55.17 -19.47 -28.97
CA LYS A 106 -56.58 -19.51 -28.57
C LYS A 106 -57.00 -18.16 -27.99
N SER A 107 -58.31 -17.98 -27.79
CA SER A 107 -58.85 -16.80 -27.10
C SER A 107 -58.24 -16.63 -25.69
N GLN A 108 -57.64 -15.48 -25.41
CA GLN A 108 -57.04 -15.17 -24.10
C GLN A 108 -57.00 -13.66 -23.79
N LEU A 109 -57.04 -13.32 -22.50
CA LEU A 109 -56.84 -11.96 -21.99
C LEU A 109 -55.34 -11.70 -21.81
N ILE A 110 -54.87 -10.56 -22.31
CA ILE A 110 -53.52 -10.04 -22.13
C ILE A 110 -53.59 -8.82 -21.22
N GLU A 111 -52.74 -8.78 -20.20
CA GLU A 111 -52.58 -7.66 -19.27
C GLU A 111 -51.16 -7.10 -19.39
N LYS A 112 -51.04 -5.78 -19.52
CA LYS A 112 -49.75 -5.10 -19.65
C LYS A 112 -49.66 -3.92 -18.69
N ASP A 113 -48.72 -4.02 -17.76
CA ASP A 113 -48.40 -2.98 -16.77
C ASP A 113 -47.28 -2.05 -17.26
N GLY A 114 -47.03 -0.96 -16.52
CA GLY A 114 -45.96 0.01 -16.80
C GLY A 114 -46.32 1.06 -17.84
N MET A 115 -47.61 1.32 -18.02
CA MET A 115 -48.12 2.34 -18.95
C MET A 115 -48.08 3.73 -18.33
N GLU A 116 -47.97 4.76 -19.17
CA GLU A 116 -48.09 6.16 -18.77
C GLU A 116 -49.56 6.53 -18.57
N ALA A 117 -49.85 7.34 -17.54
CA ALA A 117 -51.22 7.73 -17.18
C ALA A 117 -51.80 8.76 -18.15
N GLY A 118 -53.06 8.57 -18.57
CA GLY A 118 -53.76 9.44 -19.52
C GLY A 118 -53.33 9.31 -20.98
N THR A 119 -52.49 8.32 -21.30
CA THR A 119 -51.92 8.07 -22.62
C THR A 119 -52.80 7.11 -23.44
N GLU A 120 -52.90 7.37 -24.75
CA GLU A 120 -53.57 6.46 -25.69
C GLU A 120 -52.54 5.50 -26.30
N TYR A 121 -52.84 4.20 -26.26
CA TYR A 121 -52.04 3.12 -26.84
C TYR A 121 -52.81 2.45 -27.98
N VAL A 122 -52.10 2.12 -29.06
CA VAL A 122 -52.61 1.35 -30.20
C VAL A 122 -52.13 -0.10 -30.06
N VAL A 123 -53.09 -1.02 -30.04
CA VAL A 123 -52.86 -2.46 -30.05
C VAL A 123 -53.24 -3.00 -31.43
N THR A 124 -52.32 -3.74 -32.06
CA THR A 124 -52.54 -4.46 -33.32
C THR A 124 -52.10 -5.91 -33.17
N ALA A 125 -52.84 -6.84 -33.74
CA ALA A 125 -52.45 -8.24 -33.78
C ALA A 125 -52.34 -8.76 -35.22
N ALA A 126 -51.42 -9.71 -35.43
CA ALA A 126 -51.24 -10.40 -36.69
C ALA A 126 -51.38 -11.91 -36.46
N VAL A 127 -51.91 -12.62 -37.45
CA VAL A 127 -51.99 -14.07 -37.49
C VAL A 127 -51.44 -14.63 -38.79
N ARG A 128 -50.91 -15.85 -38.73
CA ARG A 128 -50.39 -16.58 -39.89
C ARG A 128 -50.92 -18.01 -39.91
N ASN A 129 -51.25 -18.49 -41.10
CA ASN A 129 -51.50 -19.91 -41.38
C ASN A 129 -50.84 -20.24 -42.71
N GLN A 130 -49.74 -21.00 -42.66
CA GLN A 130 -48.87 -21.23 -43.81
C GLN A 130 -48.46 -19.89 -44.48
N ASP A 131 -48.71 -19.72 -45.78
CA ASP A 131 -48.36 -18.52 -46.55
C ASP A 131 -49.39 -17.38 -46.42
N LEU A 132 -50.49 -17.58 -45.68
CA LEU A 132 -51.54 -16.58 -45.50
C LEU A 132 -51.33 -15.80 -44.19
N THR A 133 -51.54 -14.49 -44.24
CA THR A 133 -51.49 -13.61 -43.07
C THR A 133 -52.72 -12.70 -43.02
N ALA A 134 -53.12 -12.33 -41.80
CA ALA A 134 -54.12 -11.29 -41.56
C ALA A 134 -53.69 -10.41 -40.39
N VAL A 135 -54.15 -9.16 -40.40
CA VAL A 135 -53.92 -8.16 -39.35
C VAL A 135 -55.28 -7.73 -38.79
N SER A 136 -55.36 -7.55 -37.48
CA SER A 136 -56.57 -7.05 -36.81
C SER A 136 -56.90 -5.62 -37.21
N GLU A 137 -58.12 -5.18 -36.92
CA GLU A 137 -58.35 -3.74 -36.76
C GLU A 137 -57.55 -3.20 -35.57
N GLN A 138 -57.22 -1.91 -35.60
CA GLN A 138 -56.54 -1.24 -34.48
C GLN A 138 -57.48 -1.14 -33.28
N LEU A 139 -57.01 -1.58 -32.11
CA LEU A 139 -57.66 -1.35 -30.83
C LEU A 139 -56.94 -0.22 -30.11
N ILE A 140 -57.64 0.89 -29.85
CA ILE A 140 -57.10 2.03 -29.10
C ILE A 140 -57.58 1.93 -27.65
N LEU A 141 -56.64 1.89 -26.71
CA LEU A 141 -56.91 1.89 -25.28
C LEU A 141 -56.32 3.14 -24.65
N LYS A 142 -57.07 3.79 -23.76
CA LYS A 142 -56.62 4.98 -23.03
C LYS A 142 -56.49 4.65 -21.55
N THR A 143 -55.31 4.82 -20.99
CA THR A 143 -55.13 4.70 -19.53
C THR A 143 -55.90 5.80 -18.81
N ASP A 144 -56.35 5.51 -17.60
CA ASP A 144 -57.02 6.52 -16.78
C ASP A 144 -56.07 7.69 -16.54
N SER A 145 -56.58 8.91 -16.74
CA SER A 145 -55.85 10.10 -16.31
C SER A 145 -55.84 10.16 -14.78
N ILE A 146 -54.77 10.69 -14.19
CA ILE A 146 -54.79 11.09 -12.78
C ILE A 146 -55.94 12.10 -12.64
N ALA A 147 -56.92 11.78 -11.80
CA ALA A 147 -58.13 12.59 -11.67
C ALA A 147 -57.75 14.01 -11.22
N GLN A 148 -57.97 14.99 -12.09
CA GLN A 148 -57.70 16.39 -11.78
C GLN A 148 -58.67 16.86 -10.69
N GLY A 149 -58.23 16.83 -9.43
CA GLY A 149 -59.05 17.17 -8.25
C GLY A 149 -58.75 16.35 -6.99
N THR A 150 -58.07 15.20 -7.09
CA THR A 150 -57.45 14.57 -5.92
C THR A 150 -56.20 15.36 -5.53
N THR A 151 -56.08 15.69 -4.24
CA THR A 151 -54.90 16.36 -3.71
C THR A 151 -53.72 15.39 -3.74
N MET A 152 -52.57 15.82 -4.25
CA MET A 152 -51.31 15.10 -4.03
C MET A 152 -51.06 15.03 -2.53
N GLU A 153 -50.60 13.88 -2.07
CA GLU A 153 -50.22 13.69 -0.68
C GLU A 153 -48.85 13.03 -0.61
N VAL A 154 -48.08 13.47 0.37
CA VAL A 154 -46.83 12.86 0.79
C VAL A 154 -46.83 12.87 2.31
N THR A 155 -46.44 11.76 2.92
CA THR A 155 -46.35 11.64 4.38
C THR A 155 -45.06 10.95 4.79
N ILE A 156 -44.46 11.46 5.86
CA ILE A 156 -43.32 10.84 6.54
C ILE A 156 -43.85 10.10 7.79
N SER A 157 -43.56 8.81 7.91
CA SER A 157 -43.96 7.97 9.05
C SER A 157 -42.83 7.07 9.54
N ASP A 158 -43.08 6.33 10.62
CA ASP A 158 -42.18 5.29 11.17
C ASP A 158 -40.74 5.78 11.40
N VAL A 159 -40.63 7.03 11.85
CA VAL A 159 -39.34 7.71 12.04
C VAL A 159 -38.66 7.19 13.30
N SER A 160 -37.42 6.76 13.14
CA SER A 160 -36.53 6.35 14.23
C SER A 160 -35.11 6.82 13.93
N ALA A 161 -34.31 6.99 14.98
CA ALA A 161 -32.92 7.35 14.86
C ALA A 161 -32.09 6.56 15.86
N THR A 162 -30.85 6.28 15.50
CA THR A 162 -29.80 5.81 16.40
C THR A 162 -28.80 6.94 16.64
N THR A 163 -27.61 6.63 17.16
CA THR A 163 -26.53 7.61 17.30
C THR A 163 -25.96 8.08 15.96
N SER A 164 -26.10 7.30 14.88
CA SER A 164 -25.51 7.63 13.57
C SER A 164 -26.39 7.37 12.35
N THR A 165 -27.62 6.90 12.55
CA THR A 165 -28.56 6.61 11.46
C THR A 165 -29.94 7.21 11.71
N ILE A 166 -30.64 7.55 10.63
CA ILE A 166 -32.04 7.95 10.64
C ILE A 166 -32.81 7.05 9.67
N THR A 167 -33.90 6.45 10.14
CA THR A 167 -34.78 5.59 9.34
C THR A 167 -36.20 6.14 9.36
N PHE A 168 -36.87 6.18 8.20
CA PHE A 168 -38.24 6.66 8.05
C PHE A 168 -38.91 6.03 6.83
N THR A 169 -40.24 6.13 6.76
CA THR A 169 -41.04 5.70 5.61
C THR A 169 -41.65 6.90 4.92
N VAL A 170 -41.59 6.94 3.58
CA VAL A 170 -42.31 7.93 2.76
C VAL A 170 -43.45 7.24 2.02
N THR A 171 -44.66 7.75 2.19
CA THR A 171 -45.84 7.30 1.42
C THR A 171 -46.31 8.41 0.50
N CYS A 172 -46.54 8.08 -0.78
CA CYS A 172 -46.97 9.04 -1.80
C CYS A 172 -48.37 8.66 -2.31
N ALA A 173 -49.18 9.65 -2.68
CA ALA A 173 -50.43 9.43 -3.37
C ALA A 173 -50.67 10.49 -4.46
N ASN A 174 -51.22 10.05 -5.60
CA ASN A 174 -51.58 10.90 -6.74
C ASN A 174 -50.42 11.73 -7.30
N ALA A 175 -49.19 11.20 -7.28
CA ALA A 175 -47.96 11.90 -7.65
C ALA A 175 -47.25 11.22 -8.83
N GLY A 176 -46.66 12.03 -9.72
CA GLY A 176 -45.83 11.54 -10.83
C GLY A 176 -44.38 11.30 -10.42
N LYS A 177 -43.84 12.14 -9.52
CA LYS A 177 -42.48 12.02 -9.00
C LYS A 177 -42.45 12.24 -7.49
N ALA A 178 -41.45 11.65 -6.83
CA ALA A 178 -41.18 11.88 -5.42
C ALA A 178 -39.67 11.93 -5.14
N ALA A 179 -39.28 12.75 -4.18
CA ALA A 179 -37.90 12.86 -3.71
C ALA A 179 -37.87 13.16 -2.21
N TYR A 180 -36.76 12.82 -1.55
CA TYR A 180 -36.51 13.18 -0.16
C TYR A 180 -35.13 13.80 0.05
N ASP A 181 -34.97 14.49 1.17
CA ASP A 181 -33.68 14.97 1.66
C ASP A 181 -33.61 14.98 3.19
N VAL A 182 -32.41 14.89 3.76
CA VAL A 182 -32.20 14.89 5.23
C VAL A 182 -31.01 15.78 5.58
N VAL A 183 -31.30 16.93 6.17
CA VAL A 183 -30.31 17.98 6.47
C VAL A 183 -30.24 18.32 7.95
N GLU A 184 -29.07 18.75 8.41
CA GLU A 184 -28.88 19.21 9.79
C GLU A 184 -29.67 20.50 10.04
N LYS A 185 -30.45 20.53 11.12
CA LYS A 185 -31.35 21.64 11.42
C LYS A 185 -30.55 22.92 11.64
N GLY A 186 -30.90 23.97 10.90
CA GLY A 186 -30.26 25.28 10.99
C GLY A 186 -29.04 25.46 10.07
N VAL A 187 -28.65 24.45 9.28
CA VAL A 187 -27.62 24.60 8.25
C VAL A 187 -28.22 25.17 6.96
N GLU A 188 -29.25 24.53 6.42
CA GLU A 188 -29.94 24.95 5.20
C GLU A 188 -31.42 24.53 5.30
N GLU A 189 -32.35 25.44 5.00
CA GLU A 189 -33.77 25.09 4.84
C GLU A 189 -34.04 24.76 3.37
N HIS A 190 -34.63 23.59 3.11
CA HIS A 190 -34.91 23.15 1.74
C HIS A 190 -36.35 23.48 1.34
N THR A 191 -36.50 24.11 0.18
CA THR A 191 -37.81 24.29 -0.46
C THR A 191 -38.20 23.02 -1.23
N PRO A 192 -39.49 22.85 -1.62
CA PRO A 192 -39.89 21.73 -2.47
C PRO A 192 -39.10 21.62 -3.78
N ALA A 193 -38.60 22.74 -4.30
CA ALA A 193 -37.76 22.77 -5.49
C ALA A 193 -36.35 22.24 -5.23
N ASP A 194 -35.77 22.59 -4.07
CA ASP A 194 -34.43 22.15 -3.70
C ASP A 194 -34.39 20.64 -3.51
N VAL A 195 -35.40 20.06 -2.84
CA VAL A 195 -35.49 18.60 -2.63
C VAL A 195 -35.65 17.86 -3.95
N MET A 196 -36.49 18.35 -4.87
CA MET A 196 -36.65 17.72 -6.20
C MET A 196 -35.40 17.80 -7.07
N TYR A 197 -34.51 18.77 -6.82
CA TYR A 197 -33.30 18.98 -7.60
C TYR A 197 -32.05 18.34 -7.00
N LYS A 198 -31.87 18.47 -5.68
CA LYS A 198 -30.69 18.03 -4.91
C LYS A 198 -30.93 16.73 -4.14
N GLY A 199 -32.18 16.45 -3.79
CA GLY A 199 -32.57 15.28 -2.99
C GLY A 199 -32.51 13.98 -3.79
N LYS A 200 -32.88 12.89 -3.13
CA LYS A 200 -32.86 11.54 -3.71
C LYS A 200 -34.26 11.14 -4.16
N GLU A 201 -34.39 10.80 -5.44
CA GLU A 201 -35.63 10.32 -6.05
C GLU A 201 -36.05 8.96 -5.48
N ILE A 202 -37.35 8.76 -5.31
CA ILE A 202 -37.96 7.54 -4.79
C ILE A 202 -39.22 7.16 -5.60
N PRO A 203 -39.56 5.86 -5.68
CA PRO A 203 -40.81 5.41 -6.31
C PRO A 203 -42.06 5.97 -5.64
N THR A 204 -43.13 6.19 -6.43
CA THR A 204 -44.41 6.74 -5.95
C THR A 204 -45.50 5.68 -5.71
N GLN A 205 -45.30 4.44 -6.16
CA GLN A 205 -46.35 3.41 -6.22
C GLN A 205 -46.59 2.69 -4.87
N GLU A 206 -45.59 2.61 -4.00
CA GLU A 206 -45.66 1.93 -2.70
C GLU A 206 -44.86 2.69 -1.63
N PRO A 207 -45.19 2.55 -0.33
CA PRO A 207 -44.41 3.13 0.76
C PRO A 207 -42.92 2.73 0.71
N GLN A 208 -42.03 3.70 0.88
CA GLN A 208 -40.58 3.50 0.79
C GLN A 208 -39.92 3.66 2.17
N THR A 209 -39.32 2.59 2.70
CA THR A 209 -38.49 2.67 3.91
C THR A 209 -37.06 3.06 3.53
N ILE A 210 -36.58 4.14 4.13
CA ILE A 210 -35.31 4.79 3.82
C ILE A 210 -34.44 4.80 5.08
N THR A 211 -33.17 4.44 4.94
CA THR A 211 -32.15 4.60 5.98
C THR A 211 -31.04 5.51 5.48
N VAL A 212 -30.72 6.54 6.26
CA VAL A 212 -29.63 7.48 5.99
C VAL A 212 -28.58 7.33 7.08
N GLU A 213 -27.37 6.93 6.70
CA GLU A 213 -26.23 6.68 7.59
C GLU A 213 -25.33 7.91 7.73
N GLY A 214 -24.34 7.84 8.63
CA GLY A 214 -23.29 8.87 8.78
C GLY A 214 -23.78 10.17 9.43
N LYS A 215 -24.80 10.11 10.28
CA LYS A 215 -25.31 11.28 11.02
C LYS A 215 -24.51 11.50 12.30
N LYS A 216 -24.39 12.77 12.71
CA LYS A 216 -23.78 13.15 13.99
C LYS A 216 -24.71 12.73 15.12
N ASP A 217 -24.17 12.32 16.26
CA ASP A 217 -24.97 11.99 17.45
C ASP A 217 -25.53 13.27 18.10
N ASN A 218 -26.61 13.12 18.88
CA ASN A 218 -27.27 14.23 19.58
C ASN A 218 -27.54 15.47 18.70
N THR A 219 -27.82 15.26 17.42
CA THR A 219 -27.94 16.32 16.41
C THR A 219 -29.34 16.26 15.81
N THR A 220 -30.02 17.40 15.74
CA THR A 220 -31.35 17.49 15.14
C THR A 220 -31.23 17.63 13.62
N TYR A 221 -31.95 16.79 12.90
CA TYR A 221 -32.09 16.80 11.45
C TYR A 221 -33.55 17.07 11.05
N VAL A 222 -33.72 17.66 9.87
CA VAL A 222 -35.01 17.82 9.21
C VAL A 222 -35.06 16.89 8.00
N ILE A 223 -36.05 16.00 8.00
CA ILE A 223 -36.39 15.14 6.86
C ILE A 223 -37.40 15.89 6.02
N TYR A 224 -37.14 16.02 4.72
CA TYR A 224 -38.05 16.57 3.74
C TYR A 224 -38.49 15.46 2.80
N ALA A 225 -39.78 15.35 2.50
CA ALA A 225 -40.31 14.48 1.45
C ALA A 225 -41.23 15.31 0.56
N VAL A 226 -41.03 15.23 -0.76
CA VAL A 226 -41.73 16.04 -1.75
C VAL A 226 -42.31 15.16 -2.83
N VAL A 227 -43.51 15.50 -3.29
CA VAL A 227 -44.13 14.93 -4.48
C VAL A 227 -44.41 16.00 -5.52
N GLU A 228 -44.33 15.65 -6.81
CA GLU A 228 -44.63 16.52 -7.94
C GLU A 228 -45.67 15.87 -8.88
N ALA A 229 -46.62 16.68 -9.36
CA ALA A 229 -47.62 16.26 -10.35
C ALA A 229 -47.02 16.19 -11.76
N THR A 230 -47.40 15.16 -12.52
CA THR A 230 -46.91 14.90 -13.90
C THR A 230 -47.19 16.04 -14.88
N ASP A 231 -48.29 16.78 -14.70
CA ASP A 231 -48.85 17.68 -15.70
C ASP A 231 -48.74 19.18 -15.37
N SER A 232 -48.35 19.53 -14.15
CA SER A 232 -48.54 20.89 -13.63
C SER A 232 -47.40 21.44 -12.78
N TYR A 233 -46.31 20.68 -12.59
CA TYR A 233 -45.16 21.04 -11.72
C TYR A 233 -45.55 21.47 -10.30
N LYS A 234 -46.80 21.19 -9.88
CA LYS A 234 -47.25 21.46 -8.52
C LYS A 234 -46.54 20.51 -7.59
N ARG A 235 -46.09 21.03 -6.45
CA ARG A 235 -45.38 20.26 -5.44
C ARG A 235 -46.09 20.31 -4.10
N VAL A 236 -46.11 19.19 -3.41
CA VAL A 236 -46.53 19.08 -2.01
C VAL A 236 -45.35 18.52 -1.23
N MET A 237 -45.14 19.04 -0.02
CA MET A 237 -44.02 18.68 0.83
C MET A 237 -44.51 18.36 2.22
N ASP A 238 -43.94 17.33 2.81
CA ASP A 238 -44.03 17.01 4.23
C ASP A 238 -42.64 17.11 4.86
N THR A 239 -42.61 17.42 6.16
CA THR A 239 -41.36 17.61 6.90
C THR A 239 -41.44 16.98 8.28
N TYR A 240 -40.36 16.34 8.71
CA TYR A 240 -40.26 15.75 10.04
C TYR A 240 -38.93 16.09 10.70
N GLU A 241 -38.97 16.60 11.94
CA GLU A 241 -37.76 16.82 12.74
C GLU A 241 -37.46 15.61 13.62
N ILE A 242 -36.23 15.12 13.57
CA ILE A 242 -35.75 14.06 14.46
C ILE A 242 -34.37 14.39 15.01
N THR A 243 -34.11 13.98 16.25
CA THR A 243 -32.78 14.12 16.86
C THR A 243 -32.17 12.73 16.99
N THR A 244 -30.95 12.56 16.49
CA THR A 244 -30.17 11.33 16.69
C THR A 244 -29.93 11.11 18.17
N GLU A 245 -29.80 9.85 18.56
CA GLU A 245 -29.53 9.52 19.96
C GLU A 245 -28.18 10.11 20.37
N LYS A 246 -28.08 10.53 21.63
CA LYS A 246 -26.79 10.92 22.21
C LYS A 246 -25.96 9.66 22.39
N LEU A 247 -24.73 9.65 21.86
CA LEU A 247 -23.78 8.59 22.18
C LEU A 247 -23.57 8.59 23.71
N PRO A 248 -23.73 7.45 24.42
CA PRO A 248 -23.47 7.41 25.85
C PRO A 248 -22.05 7.93 26.13
N GLU A 249 -21.84 8.54 27.30
CA GLU A 249 -20.48 8.91 27.69
C GLU A 249 -19.63 7.62 27.72
N PRO A 250 -18.40 7.67 27.21
CA PRO A 250 -17.56 6.49 27.16
C PRO A 250 -17.39 5.94 28.56
N GLU A 251 -17.39 4.62 28.68
CA GLU A 251 -16.97 4.00 29.93
C GLU A 251 -15.49 4.34 30.11
N GLU A 252 -15.18 5.18 31.11
CA GLU A 252 -13.79 5.45 31.48
C GLU A 252 -13.17 4.14 31.98
N THR A 253 -12.18 3.65 31.26
CA THR A 253 -11.22 2.72 31.85
C THR A 253 -10.35 3.49 32.85
N ASP A 254 -9.90 2.83 33.92
CA ASP A 254 -8.76 3.38 34.68
C ASP A 254 -7.64 3.64 33.68
N VAL A 255 -6.93 4.78 33.80
CA VAL A 255 -5.86 5.15 32.86
C VAL A 255 -4.87 3.99 32.73
N GLU A 256 -5.01 3.22 31.64
CA GLU A 256 -4.15 2.09 31.40
C GLU A 256 -2.77 2.63 31.02
N LYS A 257 -1.81 2.48 31.93
CA LYS A 257 -0.45 2.94 31.70
C LYS A 257 0.30 1.89 30.89
N PHE A 258 0.33 2.11 29.58
CA PHE A 258 1.09 1.33 28.62
C PHE A 258 2.57 1.77 28.61
N THR A 259 3.38 1.27 29.55
CA THR A 259 4.75 1.82 29.71
C THR A 259 5.75 1.40 28.65
N ASP A 260 5.49 0.29 27.94
CA ASP A 260 6.47 -0.30 27.02
C ASP A 260 5.84 -0.45 25.64
N GLY A 261 6.41 0.21 24.63
CA GLY A 261 5.97 0.12 23.25
C GLY A 261 7.14 -0.01 22.29
N THR A 262 6.93 -0.76 21.20
CA THR A 262 7.85 -0.81 20.07
C THR A 262 7.37 0.15 19.00
N ILE A 263 8.28 1.00 18.54
CA ILE A 263 8.02 1.95 17.46
C ILE A 263 8.85 1.49 16.27
N LYS A 264 8.21 1.27 15.11
CA LYS A 264 8.86 0.78 13.90
C LYS A 264 8.40 1.56 12.69
N MET A 265 9.32 1.82 11.78
CA MET A 265 8.99 2.32 10.45
C MET A 265 8.83 1.16 9.46
N TYR A 266 7.92 1.29 8.47
CA TYR A 266 7.77 0.29 7.41
C TYR A 266 7.30 0.88 6.07
N GLY A 267 7.47 0.09 5.01
CA GLY A 267 7.02 0.43 3.66
C GLY A 267 8.05 1.21 2.82
N ALA A 268 8.03 0.97 1.51
CA ALA A 268 8.92 1.61 0.55
C ALA A 268 8.55 3.10 0.40
N GLY A 269 9.27 3.97 1.11
CA GLY A 269 9.04 5.42 1.10
C GLY A 269 9.19 6.09 2.48
N GLY A 270 9.23 5.29 3.56
CA GLY A 270 9.57 5.77 4.90
C GLY A 270 8.59 6.77 5.53
N ARG A 271 7.31 6.67 5.15
CA ARG A 271 6.23 7.55 5.64
C ARG A 271 5.29 6.85 6.63
N ASN A 272 5.32 5.52 6.67
CA ASN A 272 4.40 4.72 7.46
C ASN A 272 5.11 4.18 8.70
N TYR A 273 4.45 4.30 9.82
CA TYR A 273 4.97 3.94 11.12
C TYR A 273 3.96 3.08 11.85
N THR A 274 4.49 2.16 12.65
CA THR A 274 3.71 1.39 13.59
C THR A 274 4.17 1.67 15.01
N ILE A 275 3.21 1.79 15.92
CA ILE A 275 3.44 1.69 17.35
C ILE A 275 2.68 0.48 17.84
N THR A 276 3.36 -0.42 18.55
CA THR A 276 2.73 -1.56 19.23
C THR A 276 3.07 -1.51 20.70
N THR A 277 2.07 -1.45 21.57
CA THR A 277 2.21 -1.55 23.02
C THR A 277 1.22 -2.55 23.58
N LEU A 278 1.53 -3.13 24.73
CA LEU A 278 0.67 -4.10 25.40
C LEU A 278 0.73 -3.92 26.92
N ASN A 279 -0.38 -4.24 27.59
CA ASN A 279 -0.44 -4.45 29.02
C ASN A 279 -1.03 -5.85 29.31
N GLU A 280 -1.53 -6.08 30.54
CA GLU A 280 -2.10 -7.38 30.91
C GLU A 280 -3.42 -7.70 30.19
N ASP A 281 -4.18 -6.69 29.79
CA ASP A 281 -5.55 -6.83 29.28
C ASP A 281 -5.66 -6.51 27.78
N TYR A 282 -4.81 -5.62 27.25
CA TYR A 282 -4.92 -5.06 25.90
C TYR A 282 -3.58 -4.92 25.17
N GLU A 283 -3.64 -5.04 23.83
CA GLU A 283 -2.61 -4.65 22.86
C GLU A 283 -3.15 -3.46 22.05
N ILE A 284 -2.41 -2.35 22.01
CA ILE A 284 -2.70 -1.23 21.11
C ILE A 284 -1.74 -1.31 19.93
N TYR A 285 -2.30 -1.32 18.73
CA TYR A 285 -1.57 -1.22 17.47
C TYR A 285 -2.01 0.04 16.74
N LEU A 286 -1.07 0.95 16.52
CA LEU A 286 -1.27 2.17 15.74
C LEU A 286 -0.50 2.04 14.43
N ASP A 287 -1.21 2.15 13.32
CA ASP A 287 -0.66 2.39 11.98
C ASP A 287 -0.91 3.86 11.65
N PHE A 288 0.13 4.63 11.35
CA PHE A 288 -0.02 6.06 11.06
C PHE A 288 0.98 6.56 10.03
N TYR A 289 0.62 7.67 9.42
CA TYR A 289 1.35 8.33 8.37
C TYR A 289 1.93 9.67 8.84
N CYS A 290 3.20 9.92 8.50
CA CYS A 290 3.91 11.16 8.80
C CYS A 290 4.54 11.72 7.52
N ASP A 291 4.06 12.84 7.00
CA ASP A 291 4.58 13.39 5.74
C ASP A 291 5.93 14.11 5.89
N GLU A 292 6.21 14.76 7.02
CA GLU A 292 7.52 15.40 7.26
C GLU A 292 8.68 14.40 7.21
N ALA A 293 8.42 13.13 7.53
CA ALA A 293 9.38 12.05 7.36
C ALA A 293 9.92 12.00 5.93
N ASN A 294 9.15 12.37 4.91
CA ASN A 294 9.61 12.33 3.52
C ASN A 294 10.81 13.18 3.18
N ALA A 295 10.99 14.26 3.92
CA ALA A 295 12.08 15.19 3.71
C ALA A 295 13.24 14.91 4.67
N TYR A 296 12.98 14.34 5.86
CA TYR A 296 13.95 14.26 6.96
C TYR A 296 13.84 13.01 7.85
N MET A 297 13.59 11.80 7.31
CA MET A 297 13.75 10.52 8.05
C MET A 297 15.12 10.48 8.77
N PRO A 298 15.28 9.93 9.98
CA PRO A 298 14.49 8.83 10.55
C PRO A 298 13.77 9.21 11.84
N TYR A 299 12.94 10.26 11.84
CA TYR A 299 12.16 10.61 13.03
C TYR A 299 10.66 10.76 12.78
N ILE A 300 9.88 10.52 13.84
CA ILE A 300 8.45 10.86 13.87
C ILE A 300 8.39 12.33 14.31
N ALA A 301 7.93 13.20 13.42
CA ALA A 301 7.81 14.61 13.74
C ALA A 301 6.88 14.83 14.93
N SER A 302 7.23 15.80 15.78
CA SER A 302 6.40 16.18 16.93
C SER A 302 5.12 16.83 16.42
N HIS A 303 4.02 16.08 16.46
CA HIS A 303 2.74 16.49 15.89
C HIS A 303 1.58 15.83 16.63
N GLU A 304 0.38 16.40 16.46
CA GLU A 304 -0.87 15.73 16.86
C GLU A 304 -1.41 14.91 15.68
N TYR A 305 -1.41 13.60 15.82
CA TYR A 305 -1.95 12.66 14.83
C TYR A 305 -3.39 12.34 15.20
N THR A 306 -4.32 12.55 14.28
CA THR A 306 -5.75 12.33 14.52
C THR A 306 -6.27 11.12 13.74
N TYR A 307 -7.18 10.37 14.37
CA TYR A 307 -7.87 9.27 13.73
C TYR A 307 -8.97 9.77 12.80
N GLU A 308 -8.94 9.30 11.56
CA GLU A 308 -9.96 9.58 10.55
C GLU A 308 -10.51 8.27 9.98
N LYS A 309 -11.80 8.01 10.23
CA LYS A 309 -12.50 6.77 9.89
C LYS A 309 -12.63 6.49 8.38
N ALA A 310 -12.31 7.46 7.53
CA ALA A 310 -12.40 7.34 6.07
C ALA A 310 -11.03 7.59 5.43
N GLY A 311 -10.31 6.50 5.12
CA GLY A 311 -9.09 6.42 4.29
C GLY A 311 -8.48 7.77 3.92
N SER A 312 -7.82 8.38 4.89
CA SER A 312 -7.35 9.75 4.81
C SER A 312 -6.28 9.90 3.72
N THR A 313 -6.34 11.02 2.99
CA THR A 313 -5.20 11.54 2.22
C THR A 313 -4.41 12.58 3.04
N SER A 314 -4.69 12.71 4.35
CA SER A 314 -4.06 13.73 5.19
C SER A 314 -2.67 13.29 5.61
N ASP A 315 -1.78 14.28 5.66
CA ASP A 315 -0.35 14.11 5.86
C ASP A 315 0.04 13.67 7.29
N TRP A 316 -0.95 13.55 8.19
CA TRP A 316 -0.80 13.34 9.63
C TRP A 316 -1.92 12.45 10.21
N ALA A 317 -2.27 11.40 9.48
CA ALA A 317 -3.41 10.54 9.80
C ALA A 317 -3.01 9.25 10.53
N ILE A 318 -3.89 8.82 11.42
CA ILE A 318 -3.90 7.45 11.93
C ILE A 318 -4.71 6.59 10.95
N GLY A 319 -4.08 5.56 10.41
CA GLY A 319 -4.63 4.64 9.44
C GLY A 319 -5.72 3.73 10.01
N THR A 320 -6.61 3.28 9.13
CA THR A 320 -7.73 2.40 9.48
C THR A 320 -7.32 0.99 9.89
N MET A 321 -6.03 0.63 9.76
CA MET A 321 -5.49 -0.63 10.25
C MET A 321 -5.18 -0.60 11.75
N SER A 322 -5.29 0.57 12.40
CA SER A 322 -5.09 0.71 13.84
C SER A 322 -6.23 0.06 14.64
N TYR A 323 -5.89 -0.54 15.78
CA TYR A 323 -6.85 -1.23 16.63
C TYR A 323 -6.40 -1.30 18.09
N VAL A 324 -7.36 -1.56 18.99
CA VAL A 324 -7.09 -2.16 20.30
C VAL A 324 -7.50 -3.62 20.24
N LYS A 325 -6.72 -4.52 20.82
CA LYS A 325 -7.02 -5.95 20.90
C LYS A 325 -7.03 -6.39 22.34
N GLU A 326 -8.11 -7.02 22.77
CA GLU A 326 -8.20 -7.62 24.10
C GLU A 326 -7.38 -8.92 24.13
N ILE A 327 -6.48 -9.06 25.11
CA ILE A 327 -5.60 -10.21 25.26
C ILE A 327 -6.38 -11.47 25.64
N SER A 328 -7.39 -11.33 26.50
CA SER A 328 -8.18 -12.44 27.06
C SER A 328 -8.99 -13.18 25.98
N SER A 329 -9.62 -12.42 25.09
CA SER A 329 -10.56 -12.92 24.08
C SER A 329 -9.95 -12.95 22.68
N GLY A 330 -8.88 -12.19 22.45
CA GLY A 330 -8.30 -11.94 21.13
C GLY A 330 -9.14 -11.02 20.25
N ASN A 331 -10.24 -10.45 20.77
CA ASN A 331 -11.14 -9.59 20.02
C ASN A 331 -10.46 -8.26 19.64
N ARG A 332 -10.69 -7.79 18.42
CA ARG A 332 -10.17 -6.50 17.92
C ARG A 332 -11.28 -5.46 17.93
N LEU A 333 -11.04 -4.39 18.67
CA LEU A 333 -11.87 -3.21 18.77
C LEU A 333 -11.32 -2.14 17.82
N SER A 334 -12.17 -1.69 16.90
CA SER A 334 -11.82 -0.62 15.96
C SER A 334 -11.96 0.75 16.62
N PHE A 335 -11.18 1.73 16.17
CA PHE A 335 -11.31 3.10 16.66
C PHE A 335 -12.51 3.80 16.01
N GLU A 336 -13.20 4.62 16.81
CA GLU A 336 -14.23 5.55 16.34
C GLU A 336 -13.65 6.95 16.17
N LYS A 337 -12.84 7.38 17.15
CA LYS A 337 -12.17 8.69 17.20
C LYS A 337 -10.98 8.68 18.15
N GLY A 338 -10.09 9.65 18.02
CA GLY A 338 -9.01 9.89 18.97
C GLY A 338 -7.80 10.55 18.34
N SER A 339 -6.80 10.81 19.15
CA SER A 339 -5.54 11.39 18.70
C SER A 339 -4.38 11.00 19.62
N PHE A 340 -3.17 11.20 19.13
CA PHE A 340 -1.96 11.17 19.95
C PHE A 340 -1.00 12.28 19.57
N THR A 341 -0.19 12.70 20.53
CA THR A 341 0.95 13.60 20.31
C THR A 341 2.24 12.81 20.42
N SER A 342 3.17 13.06 19.50
CA SER A 342 4.55 12.59 19.60
C SER A 342 5.47 13.71 20.10
N SER A 343 6.48 13.31 20.87
CA SER A 343 7.61 14.17 21.24
C SER A 343 8.86 13.32 21.31
N ILE A 344 10.03 13.94 21.12
CA ILE A 344 11.33 13.26 21.16
C ILE A 344 12.35 14.08 21.95
N SER A 345 13.14 13.40 22.78
CA SER A 345 14.31 13.95 23.48
C SER A 345 15.41 12.89 23.51
N ASP A 346 16.64 13.26 23.14
CA ASP A 346 17.82 12.38 23.17
C ASP A 346 17.59 10.99 22.50
N GLY A 347 16.84 10.96 21.40
CA GLY A 347 16.53 9.72 20.67
C GLY A 347 15.38 8.87 21.23
N GLU A 348 14.82 9.25 22.38
CA GLU A 348 13.69 8.58 23.02
C GLU A 348 12.38 9.32 22.75
N TYR A 349 11.39 8.61 22.22
CA TYR A 349 10.06 9.14 21.95
C TYR A 349 9.18 9.03 23.18
N THR A 350 8.35 10.05 23.38
CA THR A 350 7.16 9.98 24.23
C THR A 350 5.93 10.20 23.36
N ILE A 351 5.06 9.20 23.31
CA ILE A 351 3.79 9.22 22.58
C ILE A 351 2.65 9.18 23.60
N GLU A 352 1.84 10.24 23.67
CA GLU A 352 0.70 10.33 24.57
C GLU A 352 -0.58 10.50 23.77
N GLY A 353 -1.61 9.71 24.06
CA GLY A 353 -2.84 9.78 23.29
C GLY A 353 -4.06 9.18 23.98
N MET A 354 -5.19 9.36 23.30
CA MET A 354 -6.48 8.82 23.72
C MET A 354 -7.31 8.40 22.50
N PHE A 355 -7.90 7.21 22.56
CA PHE A 355 -8.84 6.70 21.58
C PHE A 355 -10.15 6.26 22.22
N VAL A 356 -11.23 6.41 21.47
CA VAL A 356 -12.53 5.81 21.77
C VAL A 356 -12.82 4.76 20.72
N THR A 357 -13.14 3.54 21.15
CA THR A 357 -13.49 2.44 20.23
C THR A 357 -14.94 2.52 19.76
N THR A 358 -15.29 1.71 18.76
CA THR A 358 -16.68 1.54 18.28
C THR A 358 -17.65 1.07 19.36
N ASP A 359 -17.11 0.41 20.39
CA ASP A 359 -17.90 -0.11 21.53
C ASP A 359 -18.01 0.95 22.65
N ASN A 360 -17.59 2.19 22.37
CA ASN A 360 -17.63 3.33 23.27
C ASN A 360 -16.76 3.16 24.52
N ILE A 361 -15.62 2.48 24.38
CA ILE A 361 -14.61 2.31 25.44
C ILE A 361 -13.48 3.30 25.18
N GLU A 362 -13.09 4.04 26.21
CA GLU A 362 -11.96 4.98 26.15
C GLU A 362 -10.65 4.29 26.54
N PHE A 363 -9.60 4.48 25.74
CA PHE A 363 -8.23 4.04 25.99
C PHE A 363 -7.31 5.25 26.04
N LYS A 364 -6.69 5.50 27.19
CA LYS A 364 -5.61 6.49 27.35
C LYS A 364 -4.29 5.74 27.39
N PHE A 365 -3.27 6.27 26.73
CA PHE A 365 -1.95 5.64 26.71
C PHE A 365 -0.83 6.68 26.71
N ASN A 366 0.30 6.28 27.27
CA ASN A 366 1.55 7.04 27.26
C ASN A 366 2.68 6.05 27.07
N ILE A 367 3.34 6.10 25.93
CA ILE A 367 4.37 5.16 25.51
C ILE A 367 5.69 5.90 25.46
N THR A 368 6.71 5.34 26.11
CA THR A 368 8.10 5.76 25.93
C THR A 368 8.89 4.68 25.22
N GLY A 369 9.76 5.06 24.28
CA GLY A 369 10.61 4.09 23.61
C GLY A 369 11.46 4.68 22.49
N GLN A 370 12.38 3.87 21.99
CA GLN A 370 13.19 4.23 20.82
C GLN A 370 12.52 3.76 19.53
N LEU A 371 12.80 4.46 18.44
CA LEU A 371 12.39 4.06 17.10
C LEU A 371 13.38 3.04 16.55
N ASP A 372 12.92 1.81 16.31
CA ASP A 372 13.70 0.83 15.54
C ASP A 372 13.65 1.24 14.06
N PHE A 373 14.68 1.97 13.63
CA PHE A 373 14.87 2.32 12.23
C PHE A 373 15.79 1.29 11.56
N ILE A 374 15.21 0.39 10.78
CA ILE A 374 15.93 -0.70 10.11
C ILE A 374 16.01 -0.41 8.61
N ILE A 375 17.23 -0.31 8.08
CA ILE A 375 17.50 -0.30 6.64
C ILE A 375 17.91 -1.71 6.23
N SER A 376 17.19 -2.28 5.27
CA SER A 376 17.51 -3.58 4.66
C SER A 376 17.73 -3.37 3.16
N PRO A 377 18.93 -2.98 2.72
CA PRO A 377 19.20 -2.64 1.33
C PRO A 377 19.09 -3.88 0.43
N TYR A 378 18.54 -3.70 -0.77
CA TYR A 378 18.47 -4.74 -1.78
C TYR A 378 19.60 -4.53 -2.80
N TYR A 379 20.66 -5.35 -2.73
CA TYR A 379 21.88 -5.20 -3.53
C TYR A 379 22.60 -3.85 -3.36
N PRO A 380 23.13 -3.56 -2.15
CA PRO A 380 23.95 -2.38 -1.98
C PRO A 380 25.24 -2.48 -2.82
N SER A 381 25.80 -1.32 -3.17
CA SER A 381 27.11 -1.19 -3.80
C SER A 381 27.97 -0.25 -2.99
N ALA A 382 29.29 -0.38 -3.11
CA ALA A 382 30.20 0.52 -2.44
C ALA A 382 31.34 0.95 -3.36
N GLU A 383 31.80 2.19 -3.14
CA GLU A 383 32.98 2.76 -3.76
C GLU A 383 33.93 3.22 -2.65
N SER A 384 35.23 3.08 -2.87
CA SER A 384 36.28 3.49 -1.94
C SER A 384 37.24 4.48 -2.61
N SER A 385 37.86 5.35 -1.82
CA SER A 385 38.92 6.24 -2.28
C SER A 385 39.93 6.52 -1.17
N LYS A 386 41.21 6.65 -1.52
CA LYS A 386 42.29 6.96 -0.57
C LYS A 386 42.16 8.41 -0.07
N THR A 387 42.53 8.61 1.18
CA THR A 387 42.71 9.92 1.81
C THR A 387 44.06 9.96 2.53
N ASP A 388 44.54 11.14 2.90
CA ASP A 388 45.83 11.34 3.58
C ASP A 388 45.98 10.47 4.85
N ASN A 389 44.87 10.20 5.57
CA ASN A 389 44.89 9.49 6.86
C ASN A 389 44.03 8.19 6.86
N GLY A 390 43.77 7.60 5.70
CA GLY A 390 42.96 6.38 5.59
C GLY A 390 42.14 6.32 4.30
N MET A 391 40.86 5.97 4.37
CA MET A 391 39.99 5.89 3.18
C MET A 391 38.56 6.37 3.40
N ASN A 392 37.94 6.85 2.33
CA ASN A 392 36.50 7.08 2.27
C ASN A 392 35.80 5.88 1.64
N ILE A 393 34.76 5.35 2.29
CA ILE A 393 33.87 4.33 1.74
C ILE A 393 32.47 4.94 1.59
N THR A 394 31.92 4.91 0.38
CA THR A 394 30.55 5.33 0.10
C THR A 394 29.70 4.12 -0.27
N ILE A 395 28.71 3.81 0.54
CA ILE A 395 27.80 2.68 0.38
C ILE A 395 26.45 3.19 -0.11
N ASN A 396 26.05 2.78 -1.31
CA ASN A 396 24.77 3.09 -1.93
C ASN A 396 23.76 1.99 -1.61
N MET A 397 22.60 2.39 -1.06
CA MET A 397 21.55 1.54 -0.51
C MET A 397 20.19 2.00 -1.02
N ASP A 398 19.97 1.91 -2.33
CA ASP A 398 18.78 2.40 -3.04
C ASP A 398 18.49 3.89 -2.80
N SER A 399 17.68 4.20 -1.79
CA SER A 399 17.30 5.57 -1.41
C SER A 399 18.21 6.19 -0.35
N PHE A 400 19.16 5.40 0.18
CA PHE A 400 20.10 5.81 1.21
C PHE A 400 21.53 5.78 0.67
N ILE A 401 22.36 6.70 1.16
CA ILE A 401 23.80 6.66 0.93
C ILE A 401 24.47 6.81 2.29
N LEU A 402 25.35 5.88 2.64
CA LEU A 402 26.18 5.98 3.83
C LEU A 402 27.62 6.29 3.41
N SER A 403 28.13 7.43 3.84
CA SER A 403 29.55 7.78 3.64
C SER A 403 30.30 7.58 4.95
N LEU A 404 31.44 6.88 4.90
CA LEU A 404 32.30 6.54 6.04
C LEU A 404 33.73 7.01 5.79
N MET A 405 34.35 7.66 6.77
CA MET A 405 35.79 7.96 6.78
C MET A 405 36.49 6.99 7.70
N MET A 406 37.18 6.04 7.12
CA MET A 406 37.99 5.09 7.85
C MET A 406 39.33 5.73 8.17
N GLN A 407 39.78 5.64 9.41
CA GLN A 407 41.12 6.08 9.86
C GLN A 407 42.22 5.04 9.55
N SER A 408 41.90 4.03 8.76
CA SER A 408 42.84 3.01 8.29
C SER A 408 42.46 2.56 6.88
N ASP A 409 43.40 1.89 6.21
CA ASP A 409 43.15 1.27 4.90
C ASP A 409 42.54 -0.13 5.00
N LYS A 410 42.22 -0.60 6.20
CA LYS A 410 41.67 -1.94 6.43
C LYS A 410 40.14 -1.92 6.38
N ILE A 411 39.57 -2.67 5.44
CA ILE A 411 38.11 -2.76 5.27
C ILE A 411 37.50 -3.82 6.20
N GLY A 412 38.05 -5.04 6.21
CA GLY A 412 37.45 -6.16 6.94
C GLY A 412 37.45 -6.00 8.47
N GLY A 413 36.36 -6.41 9.12
CA GLY A 413 36.19 -6.38 10.57
C GLY A 413 35.08 -5.44 11.05
N THR A 414 35.02 -5.24 12.36
CA THR A 414 34.10 -4.29 13.01
C THR A 414 34.86 -3.02 13.36
N HIS A 415 34.31 -1.89 12.97
CA HIS A 415 34.87 -0.55 13.09
C HIS A 415 33.95 0.33 13.92
N THR A 416 34.51 1.10 14.84
CA THR A 416 33.78 1.92 15.81
C THR A 416 33.82 3.39 15.44
N VAL A 417 32.66 4.06 15.42
CA VAL A 417 32.55 5.51 15.20
C VAL A 417 33.19 6.28 16.37
N GLY A 418 34.05 7.23 16.04
CA GLY A 418 34.89 7.99 16.97
C GLY A 418 36.23 7.32 17.31
N GLN A 419 36.49 6.10 16.83
CA GLN A 419 37.78 5.41 16.98
C GLN A 419 38.37 5.05 15.61
N ASP A 420 37.72 4.15 14.88
CA ASP A 420 38.16 3.68 13.57
C ASP A 420 37.51 4.47 12.43
N ILE A 421 36.36 5.09 12.71
CA ILE A 421 35.59 5.93 11.78
C ILE A 421 35.49 7.34 12.35
N ALA A 422 35.73 8.37 11.54
CA ALA A 422 35.59 9.77 12.00
C ALA A 422 34.15 10.12 12.41
N SER A 423 34.00 10.94 13.45
CA SER A 423 32.72 11.51 13.90
C SER A 423 32.52 12.93 13.37
N GLU A 424 31.25 13.31 13.12
CA GLU A 424 30.76 14.67 12.76
C GLU A 424 30.97 15.18 11.30
N SER A 425 29.82 15.50 10.68
CA SER A 425 29.52 16.40 9.53
C SER A 425 30.12 16.21 8.12
N GLU A 426 31.21 15.48 7.90
CA GLU A 426 31.60 15.10 6.52
C GLU A 426 31.08 13.70 6.12
N PHE A 427 30.73 12.88 7.11
CA PHE A 427 30.31 11.48 6.94
C PHE A 427 28.91 11.31 7.51
N SER A 428 27.98 11.10 6.59
CA SER A 428 26.55 11.17 6.87
C SER A 428 25.80 10.01 6.27
N LEU A 429 24.68 9.67 6.91
CA LEU A 429 23.61 8.95 6.27
C LEU A 429 22.77 9.97 5.49
N TYR A 430 22.74 9.83 4.17
CA TYR A 430 21.94 10.65 3.28
C TYR A 430 20.65 9.94 2.91
N TYR A 431 19.55 10.69 2.90
CA TYR A 431 18.27 10.26 2.35
C TYR A 431 17.64 11.44 1.61
N LYS A 432 17.49 11.32 0.29
CA LYS A 432 17.06 12.42 -0.59
C LYS A 432 17.87 13.70 -0.35
N SER A 433 17.25 14.76 0.18
CA SER A 433 17.89 16.04 0.51
C SER A 433 18.34 16.16 1.96
N GLY A 434 18.01 15.19 2.82
CA GLY A 434 18.43 15.16 4.22
C GLY A 434 19.77 14.45 4.39
N SER A 435 20.55 14.92 5.37
CA SER A 435 21.83 14.33 5.80
C SER A 435 21.91 14.31 7.31
N PHE A 436 22.39 13.20 7.88
CA PHE A 436 22.54 13.02 9.32
C PHE A 436 23.97 12.60 9.62
N GLY A 437 24.66 13.37 10.47
CA GLY A 437 26.00 13.03 10.92
C GLY A 437 26.01 11.76 11.77
N LEU A 438 27.13 11.03 11.76
CA LEU A 438 27.35 9.89 12.65
C LEU A 438 27.82 10.37 14.02
N GLN A 439 27.11 10.00 15.09
CA GLN A 439 27.46 10.33 16.47
C GLN A 439 28.22 9.19 17.16
N SER A 440 27.74 7.95 17.06
CA SER A 440 28.41 6.76 17.63
C SER A 440 27.90 5.47 16.97
N GLY A 441 28.47 4.33 17.36
CA GLY A 441 28.03 3.01 16.91
C GLY A 441 29.14 2.22 16.22
N THR A 442 28.75 1.13 15.55
CA THR A 442 29.67 0.20 14.90
C THR A 442 29.22 -0.13 13.49
N VAL A 443 30.19 -0.28 12.59
CA VAL A 443 30.03 -0.80 11.23
C VAL A 443 30.83 -2.09 11.11
N THR A 444 30.23 -3.14 10.55
CA THR A 444 30.92 -4.42 10.32
C THR A 444 30.95 -4.76 8.84
N PHE A 445 32.15 -5.03 8.33
CA PHE A 445 32.40 -5.62 7.02
C PHE A 445 32.87 -7.06 7.21
N GLU A 446 31.98 -8.02 6.98
CA GLU A 446 32.31 -9.44 7.01
C GLU A 446 32.93 -9.83 5.66
N ASP A 447 34.23 -10.13 5.68
CA ASP A 447 35.00 -10.58 4.51
C ASP A 447 34.49 -11.93 3.98
N LYS A 448 34.23 -12.00 2.68
CA LYS A 448 33.78 -13.18 1.94
C LYS A 448 34.80 -13.67 0.90
N GLY A 449 35.97 -13.02 0.83
CA GLY A 449 37.02 -13.28 -0.15
C GLY A 449 36.82 -12.53 -1.47
N ASP A 450 37.89 -12.44 -2.27
CA ASP A 450 37.93 -11.78 -3.59
C ASP A 450 37.37 -10.34 -3.56
N ASP A 451 37.71 -9.57 -2.51
CA ASP A 451 37.22 -8.20 -2.27
C ASP A 451 35.70 -8.06 -2.08
N TYR A 452 35.00 -9.17 -1.79
CA TYR A 452 33.57 -9.15 -1.45
C TYR A 452 33.34 -9.12 0.06
N TYR A 453 32.41 -8.26 0.49
CA TYR A 453 32.04 -8.06 1.87
C TYR A 453 30.52 -8.11 2.07
N VAL A 454 30.08 -8.58 3.24
CA VAL A 454 28.71 -8.37 3.72
C VAL A 454 28.74 -7.28 4.79
N PHE A 455 27.81 -6.34 4.71
CA PHE A 455 27.82 -5.12 5.52
C PHE A 455 26.65 -5.06 6.50
N SER A 456 26.94 -4.69 7.74
CA SER A 456 25.93 -4.34 8.72
C SER A 456 26.39 -3.16 9.57
N ALA A 457 25.44 -2.43 10.15
CA ALA A 457 25.73 -1.30 11.00
C ALA A 457 24.70 -1.16 12.13
N ASP A 458 25.17 -0.73 13.30
CA ASP A 458 24.34 -0.32 14.43
C ASP A 458 24.84 1.05 14.88
N LEU A 459 24.12 2.11 14.48
CA LEU A 459 24.57 3.49 14.50
C LEU A 459 23.64 4.35 15.33
N ILE A 460 24.20 5.36 16.01
CA ILE A 460 23.46 6.49 16.55
C ILE A 460 23.84 7.71 15.71
N LEU A 461 22.85 8.33 15.10
CA LEU A 461 23.00 9.56 14.32
C LEU A 461 22.96 10.79 15.23
N GLU A 462 23.47 11.91 14.72
CA GLU A 462 23.35 13.22 15.36
C GLU A 462 21.89 13.52 15.72
N GLY A 463 21.65 13.93 16.97
CA GLY A 463 20.30 14.04 17.54
C GLY A 463 19.82 12.79 18.28
N GLY A 464 20.65 11.75 18.39
CA GLY A 464 20.40 10.56 19.20
C GLY A 464 19.61 9.46 18.50
N TYR A 465 19.44 9.51 17.17
CA TYR A 465 18.57 8.58 16.44
C TYR A 465 19.26 7.23 16.21
N PRO A 466 18.73 6.11 16.74
CA PRO A 466 19.29 4.79 16.48
C PRO A 466 18.90 4.29 15.08
N VAL A 467 19.87 3.74 14.36
CA VAL A 467 19.72 3.19 13.01
C VAL A 467 20.44 1.85 12.93
N LYS A 468 19.71 0.82 12.53
CA LYS A 468 20.27 -0.51 12.24
C LYS A 468 20.24 -0.75 10.73
N ILE A 469 21.34 -1.22 10.18
CA ILE A 469 21.46 -1.59 8.77
C ILE A 469 21.87 -3.05 8.69
N ASN A 470 21.07 -3.85 7.99
CA ASN A 470 21.34 -5.27 7.78
C ASN A 470 21.29 -5.58 6.29
N SER A 471 22.45 -5.72 5.65
CA SER A 471 22.57 -6.26 4.31
C SER A 471 22.90 -7.75 4.38
N ASP A 472 22.13 -8.59 3.69
CA ASP A 472 22.49 -9.99 3.42
C ASP A 472 23.17 -10.16 2.04
N SER A 473 23.46 -9.05 1.36
CA SER A 473 24.00 -9.02 0.00
C SER A 473 25.49 -8.72 -0.01
N TYR A 474 26.20 -9.38 -0.93
CA TYR A 474 27.62 -9.17 -1.18
C TYR A 474 27.85 -7.82 -1.87
N MET A 475 28.83 -7.08 -1.39
CA MET A 475 29.33 -5.85 -2.00
C MET A 475 30.80 -6.03 -2.36
N HIS A 476 31.18 -5.65 -3.57
CA HIS A 476 32.59 -5.61 -3.96
C HIS A 476 33.20 -4.27 -3.52
N ILE A 477 34.26 -4.31 -2.69
CA ILE A 477 34.98 -3.14 -2.23
C ILE A 477 36.48 -3.38 -2.41
N THR A 478 37.08 -2.70 -3.38
CA THR A 478 38.53 -2.76 -3.58
C THR A 478 39.20 -1.78 -2.62
N ALA A 479 40.28 -2.16 -1.95
CA ALA A 479 41.11 -1.18 -1.24
C ALA A 479 41.70 -0.18 -2.25
N PRO A 480 41.71 1.13 -1.97
CA PRO A 480 42.26 2.11 -2.90
C PRO A 480 43.78 1.90 -3.04
N GLU A 481 44.30 2.02 -4.28
CA GLU A 481 45.75 1.96 -4.55
C GLU A 481 46.49 3.07 -3.77
N VAL A 482 47.63 2.71 -3.16
CA VAL A 482 48.53 3.64 -2.46
C VAL A 482 49.01 4.71 -3.45
N ILE A 483 48.84 5.99 -3.09
CA ILE A 483 49.27 7.14 -3.88
C ILE A 483 50.72 7.48 -3.51
N GLU A 484 51.62 7.64 -4.49
CA GLU A 484 53.09 7.78 -4.35
C GLU A 484 53.60 8.99 -3.52
N ASP A 485 52.73 9.89 -3.03
CA ASP A 485 53.14 11.19 -2.43
C ASP A 485 53.67 11.09 -0.98
N ASP A 486 53.39 10.01 -0.23
CA ASP A 486 53.86 9.79 1.15
C ASP A 486 55.10 8.86 1.25
N VAL A 487 55.67 8.47 0.12
CA VAL A 487 56.87 7.63 0.08
C VAL A 487 58.11 8.51 0.12
N ILE A 488 58.94 8.36 1.16
CA ILE A 488 60.23 9.05 1.24
C ILE A 488 61.15 8.51 0.15
N ILE A 489 61.48 9.36 -0.83
CA ILE A 489 62.44 9.01 -1.86
C ILE A 489 63.84 9.34 -1.35
N PHE A 490 64.62 8.30 -1.04
CA PHE A 490 66.03 8.44 -0.68
C PHE A 490 66.88 8.74 -1.91
N THR A 491 67.81 9.66 -1.76
CA THR A 491 68.69 10.13 -2.83
C THR A 491 70.05 9.46 -2.81
N SER A 492 70.45 8.86 -1.69
CA SER A 492 71.67 8.05 -1.57
C SER A 492 71.49 6.92 -0.58
N ALA A 493 72.26 5.84 -0.79
CA ALA A 493 72.32 4.70 0.09
C ALA A 493 73.75 4.13 0.15
N GLU A 494 74.17 3.73 1.35
CA GLU A 494 75.45 3.06 1.62
C GLU A 494 75.21 1.84 2.50
N ALA A 495 76.00 0.79 2.33
CA ALA A 495 75.86 -0.43 3.13
C ALA A 495 77.20 -0.94 3.66
N TYR A 496 77.15 -1.60 4.82
CA TYR A 496 78.32 -2.16 5.48
C TYR A 496 77.99 -3.55 6.01
N GLY A 497 78.84 -4.54 5.74
CA GLY A 497 78.71 -5.90 6.26
C GLY A 497 79.72 -6.17 7.38
N LEU A 498 79.26 -6.73 8.49
CA LEU A 498 80.08 -7.11 9.65
C LEU A 498 79.80 -8.54 10.12
N PRO A 499 80.80 -9.24 10.71
CA PRO A 499 80.55 -10.53 11.33
C PRO A 499 79.60 -10.39 12.52
N ASP A 500 78.53 -11.18 12.53
CA ASP A 500 77.66 -11.27 13.70
C ASP A 500 78.38 -12.01 14.85
N ASN A 501 78.31 -11.44 16.04
CA ASN A 501 78.91 -11.95 17.28
C ASN A 501 78.34 -13.32 17.72
N THR A 502 77.23 -13.76 17.13
CA THR A 502 76.65 -15.09 17.40
C THR A 502 77.15 -16.20 16.46
N GLY A 503 77.83 -15.83 15.36
CA GLY A 503 78.48 -16.76 14.42
C GLY A 503 77.54 -17.42 13.39
N TYR A 504 76.31 -16.93 13.25
CA TYR A 504 75.30 -17.54 12.36
C TYR A 504 74.91 -16.69 11.14
N GLY A 505 75.37 -15.45 10.98
CA GLY A 505 75.05 -14.60 9.82
C GLY A 505 75.98 -13.39 9.67
N VAL A 506 75.67 -12.51 8.71
CA VAL A 506 76.30 -11.19 8.54
C VAL A 506 75.32 -10.13 9.04
N LEU A 507 75.82 -9.20 9.86
CA LEU A 507 75.08 -8.01 10.27
C LEU A 507 75.32 -6.93 9.21
N TYR A 508 74.27 -6.52 8.53
CA TYR A 508 74.30 -5.43 7.57
C TYR A 508 73.76 -4.16 8.21
N THR A 509 74.43 -3.03 7.97
CA THR A 509 73.88 -1.71 8.21
C THR A 509 73.63 -1.06 6.85
N LEU A 510 72.38 -0.68 6.60
CA LEU A 510 71.96 0.07 5.42
C LEU A 510 71.63 1.50 5.83
N ASP A 511 72.46 2.45 5.39
CA ASP A 511 72.25 3.88 5.59
C ASP A 511 71.59 4.47 4.35
N LEU A 512 70.52 5.24 4.56
CA LEU A 512 69.64 5.83 3.55
C LEU A 512 69.46 7.31 3.87
N ASP A 513 69.61 8.15 2.85
CA ASP A 513 69.66 9.60 3.02
C ASP A 513 68.79 10.31 1.98
N SER A 514 67.98 11.28 2.44
CA SER A 514 67.24 12.23 1.60
C SER A 514 67.46 13.66 2.10
N ASP A 515 66.93 14.67 1.42
CA ASP A 515 67.03 16.08 1.87
C ASP A 515 66.47 16.29 3.29
N GLU A 516 65.50 15.47 3.71
CA GLU A 516 64.80 15.61 4.98
C GLU A 516 65.12 14.51 6.00
N TRP A 517 65.51 13.31 5.56
CA TRP A 517 65.64 12.14 6.44
C TRP A 517 67.05 11.53 6.43
N ASP A 518 67.54 11.18 7.62
CA ASP A 518 68.71 10.33 7.87
C ASP A 518 68.24 9.01 8.49
N VAL A 519 68.44 7.90 7.77
CA VAL A 519 67.89 6.58 8.11
C VAL A 519 69.02 5.56 8.13
N SER A 520 69.08 4.75 9.18
CA SER A 520 70.03 3.66 9.35
C SER A 520 69.25 2.43 9.81
N ILE A 521 69.38 1.31 9.09
CA ILE A 521 68.68 0.06 9.39
C ILE A 521 69.72 -1.05 9.53
N GLU A 522 69.73 -1.71 10.67
CA GLU A 522 70.57 -2.87 10.96
C GLU A 522 69.73 -4.15 10.82
N PHE A 523 70.24 -5.14 10.09
CA PHE A 523 69.55 -6.42 9.91
C PHE A 523 70.54 -7.57 9.73
N CYS A 524 70.12 -8.77 10.14
CA CYS A 524 70.93 -9.98 10.00
C CYS A 524 70.49 -10.80 8.80
N GLU A 525 71.43 -11.27 7.97
CA GLU A 525 71.13 -12.16 6.85
C GLU A 525 72.33 -13.07 6.51
N TYR A 526 72.07 -14.19 5.83
CA TYR A 526 73.12 -15.03 5.26
C TYR A 526 73.68 -14.37 3.98
N GLY A 527 74.99 -14.11 3.95
CA GLY A 527 75.63 -13.55 2.75
C GLY A 527 77.14 -13.35 2.90
N GLU A 528 77.72 -12.59 1.98
CA GLU A 528 79.13 -12.16 1.98
C GLU A 528 79.23 -10.71 2.52
N TYR A 529 80.34 -10.35 3.15
CA TYR A 529 80.48 -9.04 3.80
C TYR A 529 80.49 -7.84 2.82
N ASP A 530 80.87 -8.07 1.56
CA ASP A 530 80.99 -7.07 0.51
C ASP A 530 79.82 -7.07 -0.49
N GLU A 531 78.74 -7.81 -0.20
CA GLU A 531 77.56 -7.89 -1.06
C GLU A 531 76.27 -7.74 -0.25
N LEU A 532 75.50 -6.68 -0.53
CA LEU A 532 74.20 -6.46 0.11
C LEU A 532 73.20 -7.55 -0.36
N PRO A 533 72.60 -8.32 0.56
CA PRO A 533 71.69 -9.40 0.21
C PRO A 533 70.37 -8.87 -0.35
N THR A 534 69.75 -9.68 -1.21
CA THR A 534 68.42 -9.40 -1.76
C THR A 534 67.39 -10.31 -1.12
N GLY A 535 66.17 -9.80 -0.93
CA GLY A 535 65.11 -10.53 -0.27
C GLY A 535 64.21 -9.61 0.55
N LYS A 536 63.28 -10.25 1.26
CA LYS A 536 62.35 -9.60 2.19
C LYS A 536 62.89 -9.75 3.61
N ILE A 537 63.01 -8.64 4.31
CA ILE A 537 63.52 -8.54 5.67
C ILE A 537 62.38 -8.00 6.53
N LEU A 538 62.04 -8.72 7.59
CA LEU A 538 60.88 -8.42 8.44
C LEU A 538 61.27 -7.49 9.60
N PHE A 539 60.35 -6.62 10.01
CA PHE A 539 60.43 -5.88 11.25
C PHE A 539 59.24 -6.22 12.14
N ALA A 540 59.50 -6.45 13.43
CA ALA A 540 58.49 -6.60 14.45
C ALA A 540 59.03 -6.12 15.80
N SER A 541 58.39 -5.11 16.39
CA SER A 541 58.83 -4.40 17.59
C SER A 541 58.94 -5.33 18.82
N TRP A 542 58.06 -6.33 18.92
CA TRP A 542 58.06 -7.31 20.00
C TRP A 542 59.16 -8.38 19.91
N LEU A 543 59.91 -8.41 18.80
CA LEU A 543 61.13 -9.23 18.68
C LEU A 543 62.39 -8.47 19.14
N MET A 544 62.30 -7.14 19.27
CA MET A 544 63.42 -6.29 19.70
C MET A 544 63.71 -6.49 21.20
N GLY A 545 64.80 -7.20 21.53
CA GLY A 545 65.26 -7.44 22.91
C GLY A 545 65.44 -8.91 23.33
N GLY A 546 65.25 -9.87 22.41
CA GLY A 546 65.64 -11.28 22.59
C GLY A 546 67.12 -11.52 22.20
N GLU A 547 67.71 -12.62 22.69
CA GLU A 547 69.04 -13.08 22.26
C GLU A 547 69.03 -13.40 20.74
N GLY A 548 69.44 -12.43 19.92
CA GLY A 548 69.75 -12.58 18.50
C GLY A 548 68.53 -12.59 17.57
N GLY A 549 68.36 -11.53 16.77
CA GLY A 549 67.44 -11.56 15.63
C GLY A 549 67.88 -12.62 14.63
N GLY A 550 66.92 -13.39 14.11
CA GLY A 550 67.20 -14.41 13.12
C GLY A 550 67.65 -13.80 11.78
N ALA A 551 68.18 -14.64 10.90
CA ALA A 551 68.37 -14.22 9.51
C ALA A 551 67.01 -13.82 8.89
N GLY A 552 66.97 -12.68 8.21
CA GLY A 552 65.76 -12.11 7.60
C GLY A 552 65.00 -11.14 8.50
N GLU A 553 65.60 -10.62 9.57
CA GLU A 553 64.97 -9.69 10.52
C GLU A 553 65.80 -8.42 10.71
N ILE A 554 65.12 -7.27 10.80
CA ILE A 554 65.69 -6.00 11.26
C ILE A 554 65.96 -6.09 12.76
N THR A 555 67.20 -5.79 13.16
CA THR A 555 67.71 -5.92 14.53
C THR A 555 67.97 -4.59 15.21
N GLY A 556 68.02 -3.49 14.44
CA GLY A 556 68.25 -2.14 14.92
C GLY A 556 67.82 -1.12 13.87
N TYR A 557 67.46 0.09 14.31
CA TYR A 557 67.21 1.20 13.39
C TYR A 557 67.44 2.56 14.06
N ARG A 558 67.71 3.57 13.25
CA ARG A 558 67.71 5.00 13.58
C ARG A 558 67.08 5.75 12.43
N ILE A 559 65.97 6.45 12.67
CA ILE A 559 65.28 7.26 11.67
C ILE A 559 65.14 8.67 12.23
N THR A 560 65.79 9.65 11.61
CA THR A 560 65.86 11.03 12.10
C THR A 560 65.43 12.02 11.03
N ASN A 561 64.49 12.91 11.35
CA ASN A 561 64.20 14.07 10.50
C ASN A 561 65.29 15.12 10.72
N LYS A 562 66.03 15.48 9.66
CA LYS A 562 67.17 16.40 9.70
C LYS A 562 66.77 17.84 10.04
N SER A 563 65.53 18.22 9.73
CA SER A 563 65.05 19.59 9.94
C SER A 563 64.57 19.83 11.36
N THR A 564 63.92 18.85 11.98
CA THR A 564 63.39 18.93 13.36
C THR A 564 64.31 18.28 14.40
N ASN A 565 65.22 17.41 13.96
CA ASN A 565 66.06 16.54 14.80
C ASN A 565 65.22 15.58 15.68
N GLU A 566 63.99 15.29 15.26
CA GLU A 566 63.12 14.29 15.88
C GLU A 566 63.45 12.90 15.35
N THR A 567 63.43 11.92 16.24
CA THR A 567 63.65 10.50 15.92
C THR A 567 62.33 9.73 15.94
N ILE A 568 62.14 8.85 14.97
CA ILE A 568 61.07 7.85 15.01
C ILE A 568 61.60 6.70 15.88
N GLU A 569 60.90 6.41 16.98
CA GLU A 569 61.25 5.35 17.95
C GLU A 569 60.11 4.34 18.15
N ASP A 570 59.04 4.50 17.38
CA ASP A 570 57.76 3.84 17.58
C ASP A 570 57.34 2.98 16.38
N LEU A 571 58.30 2.44 15.62
CA LEU A 571 58.01 1.39 14.62
C LEU A 571 57.39 0.16 15.31
N ASP A 572 56.41 -0.46 14.67
CA ASP A 572 55.69 -1.64 15.17
C ASP A 572 55.93 -2.90 14.33
N GLU A 573 55.35 -3.00 13.13
CA GLU A 573 55.50 -4.18 12.26
C GLU A 573 55.55 -3.80 10.78
N GLY A 574 56.30 -4.58 10.00
CA GLY A 574 56.36 -4.39 8.55
C GLY A 574 57.55 -5.06 7.89
N GLU A 575 57.97 -4.53 6.75
CA GLU A 575 59.00 -5.14 5.94
C GLU A 575 59.87 -4.12 5.18
N MET A 576 61.09 -4.57 4.89
CA MET A 576 61.98 -3.97 3.91
C MET A 576 62.28 -5.01 2.84
N VAL A 577 62.18 -4.61 1.56
CA VAL A 577 62.48 -5.45 0.41
C VAL A 577 63.67 -4.87 -0.34
N ILE A 578 64.71 -5.68 -0.53
CA ILE A 578 65.89 -5.33 -1.31
C ILE A 578 65.92 -6.19 -2.57
N SER A 579 65.99 -5.56 -3.73
CA SER A 579 66.11 -6.21 -5.03
C SER A 579 67.32 -5.69 -5.81
N LEU A 580 67.95 -6.54 -6.63
CA LEU A 580 69.06 -6.16 -7.49
C LEU A 580 68.73 -6.50 -8.94
N ASN A 581 68.74 -5.48 -9.81
CA ASN A 581 68.52 -5.63 -11.24
C ASN A 581 69.60 -4.88 -12.03
N ASP A 582 70.37 -5.61 -12.86
CA ASP A 582 71.42 -5.05 -13.72
C ASP A 582 72.36 -4.04 -13.02
N SER A 583 72.80 -4.36 -11.80
CA SER A 583 73.67 -3.52 -10.93
C SER A 583 73.00 -2.29 -10.27
N THR A 584 71.67 -2.20 -10.35
CA THR A 584 70.87 -1.20 -9.64
C THR A 584 70.11 -1.87 -8.52
N TYR A 585 70.28 -1.38 -7.29
CA TYR A 585 69.49 -1.81 -6.16
C TYR A 585 68.18 -1.02 -6.09
N GLU A 586 67.12 -1.74 -5.74
CA GLU A 586 65.84 -1.18 -5.34
C GLU A 586 65.59 -1.58 -3.89
N VAL A 587 65.42 -0.58 -3.03
CA VAL A 587 65.04 -0.77 -1.62
C VAL A 587 63.66 -0.18 -1.44
N ALA A 588 62.72 -0.95 -0.91
CA ALA A 588 61.40 -0.50 -0.51
C ALA A 588 61.21 -0.81 0.97
N ILE A 589 60.80 0.18 1.76
CA ILE A 589 60.51 0.06 3.19
C ILE A 589 59.03 0.39 3.36
N ASP A 590 58.33 -0.49 4.06
CA ASP A 590 56.94 -0.29 4.47
C ASP A 590 56.79 -0.84 5.89
N ILE A 591 56.92 0.04 6.88
CA ILE A 591 56.85 -0.32 8.30
C ILE A 591 55.81 0.55 8.99
N VAL A 592 54.82 -0.09 9.60
CA VAL A 592 53.77 0.57 10.38
C VAL A 592 54.33 0.98 11.74
N ARG A 593 53.96 2.16 12.21
CA ARG A 593 54.27 2.70 13.54
C ARG A 593 53.15 2.36 14.52
N THR A 594 53.43 2.40 15.83
CA THR A 594 52.44 2.12 16.89
C THR A 594 51.27 3.10 16.91
N ASN A 595 51.40 4.26 16.25
CA ASN A 595 50.33 5.24 16.07
C ASN A 595 49.44 4.95 14.84
N GLY A 596 49.73 3.90 14.06
CA GLY A 596 49.00 3.50 12.86
C GLY A 596 49.49 4.13 11.55
N GLU A 597 50.43 5.07 11.59
CA GLU A 597 51.04 5.66 10.40
C GLU A 597 52.09 4.71 9.78
N SER A 598 52.25 4.74 8.46
CA SER A 598 53.32 4.00 7.78
C SER A 598 54.56 4.87 7.60
N PHE A 599 55.73 4.32 7.94
CA PHE A 599 57.01 4.80 7.45
C PHE A 599 57.33 4.10 6.13
N MET A 600 57.06 4.81 5.02
CA MET A 600 57.30 4.32 3.68
C MET A 600 58.54 4.98 3.08
N GLY A 601 59.44 4.18 2.53
CA GLY A 601 60.68 4.67 1.95
C GLY A 601 61.08 3.91 0.70
N LYS A 602 61.68 4.60 -0.27
CA LYS A 602 62.16 4.00 -1.51
C LYS A 602 63.52 4.54 -1.91
N TYR A 603 64.43 3.64 -2.27
CA TYR A 603 65.68 3.97 -2.94
C TYR A 603 65.79 3.21 -4.26
N THR A 604 66.33 3.86 -5.29
CA THR A 604 66.69 3.19 -6.55
C THR A 604 68.02 3.76 -7.02
N GLY A 605 69.05 2.92 -7.03
CA GLY A 605 70.39 3.37 -7.41
C GLY A 605 71.48 2.34 -7.12
N PRO A 606 72.74 2.65 -7.42
CA PRO A 606 73.86 1.81 -7.01
C PRO A 606 74.00 1.81 -5.49
N ILE A 607 74.38 0.68 -4.90
CA ILE A 607 74.81 0.57 -3.51
C ILE A 607 76.14 -0.19 -3.53
N VAL A 608 77.14 0.35 -2.85
CA VAL A 608 78.39 -0.35 -2.57
C VAL A 608 78.29 -0.85 -1.14
N CYS A 609 78.42 -2.16 -0.95
CA CYS A 609 78.52 -2.75 0.37
C CYS A 609 80.01 -2.89 0.73
N GLU A 610 80.45 -2.21 1.79
CA GLU A 610 81.82 -2.33 2.27
C GLU A 610 81.95 -3.50 3.27
N ASP A 611 82.95 -4.36 3.08
CA ASP A 611 83.36 -5.32 4.10
C ASP A 611 84.02 -4.57 5.25
N ALA A 612 83.25 -4.40 6.33
CA ALA A 612 83.72 -3.68 7.49
C ALA A 612 84.44 -4.59 8.51
N SER A 613 84.56 -5.89 8.24
CA SER A 613 85.29 -6.84 9.08
C SER A 613 86.78 -6.50 9.18
N GLU A 614 87.33 -5.81 8.18
CA GLU A 614 88.73 -5.38 8.15
C GLU A 614 89.03 -4.17 9.05
N TYR A 615 88.01 -3.42 9.50
CA TYR A 615 88.19 -2.20 10.29
C TYR A 615 88.38 -2.45 11.80
N GLY A 616 88.33 -3.70 12.27
CA GLY A 616 88.76 -4.10 13.62
C GLY A 616 87.89 -3.57 14.76
N TYR A 617 86.57 -3.65 14.62
CA TYR A 617 85.62 -3.41 15.71
C TYR A 617 85.47 -4.62 16.63
#